data_AF-A0A1I6ZS71-F1
#
_entry.id   AF-A0A1I6ZS71-F1
#
_cell.length_a   1.000
_cell.length_b   1.000
_cell.length_c   1.000
_cell.angle_alpha   90.00
_cell.angle_beta   90.00
_cell.angle_gamma   90.00
#
_symmetry.space_group_name_H-M   'P 1'
#
loop_
_entity.id
_entity.type
_entity.pdbx_description
1 polymer ?
#
loop_
_entity_poly.entity_id
_entity_poly.type
_entity_poly.pdbx_seq_one_letter_code
_entity_poly.pdbx_strand_id
1 'polypeptide(L)'
;MKIITKVEDLSRSEMIYIYHRISVGKSLDLIEVENNPSKFLVMYKGFNLGYVLLPSSLNLMEQQLKKLKAKVSHFTKKKFLPIQGLDIELSYNEC
;
A
#
# COMPACT_ATOMS: atom_id res chain seq x y z
N MET A 1 7.01 11.87 -10.21
CA MET A 1 6.29 12.30 -8.99
C MET A 1 6.28 11.17 -7.98
N LYS A 2 6.60 11.48 -6.71
CA LYS A 2 6.68 10.51 -5.62
C LYS A 2 5.81 10.98 -4.46
N ILE A 3 4.92 10.11 -3.98
CA ILE A 3 4.04 10.39 -2.85
C ILE A 3 4.31 9.36 -1.77
N ILE A 4 4.50 9.81 -0.53
CA ILE A 4 4.50 8.92 0.63
C ILE A 4 3.13 9.03 1.29
N THR A 5 2.48 7.89 1.52
CA THR A 5 1.20 7.82 2.21
C THR A 5 1.20 6.70 3.24
N LYS A 6 0.40 6.89 4.29
CA LYS A 6 0.25 5.92 5.38
C LYS A 6 -0.84 4.92 5.02
N VAL A 7 -0.59 3.64 5.30
CA VAL A 7 -1.61 2.59 5.21
C VAL A 7 -2.47 2.63 6.47
N GLU A 8 -3.77 2.78 6.25
CA GLU A 8 -4.82 2.79 7.25
C GLU A 8 -5.44 1.39 7.41
N ASP A 9 -6.11 1.17 8.55
CA ASP A 9 -6.80 -0.09 8.87
C ASP A 9 -5.98 -1.34 8.60
N LEU A 10 -4.76 -1.39 9.16
CA LEU A 10 -3.86 -2.52 8.97
C LEU A 10 -4.54 -3.86 9.30
N SER A 11 -4.56 -4.77 8.33
CA SER A 11 -5.19 -6.10 8.45
C SER A 11 -4.39 -6.98 9.41
N ARG A 12 -4.67 -6.91 10.71
CA ARG A 12 -3.90 -7.65 11.73
C ARG A 12 -3.94 -9.16 11.54
N SER A 13 -5.10 -9.68 11.12
CA SER A 13 -5.34 -11.11 10.89
C SER A 13 -4.46 -11.66 9.78
N GLU A 14 -4.20 -10.90 8.72
CA GLU A 14 -3.32 -11.33 7.63
C GLU A 14 -1.86 -10.94 7.88
N MET A 15 -1.63 -9.77 8.49
CA MET A 15 -0.31 -9.25 8.80
C MET A 15 0.53 -10.24 9.62
N ILE A 16 -0.09 -11.00 10.54
CA ILE A 16 0.61 -12.01 11.35
C ILE A 16 1.32 -13.08 10.51
N TYR A 17 0.79 -13.40 9.33
CA TYR A 17 1.37 -14.40 8.44
C TYR A 17 2.50 -13.85 7.58
N ILE A 18 2.51 -12.55 7.29
CA ILE A 18 3.36 -11.99 6.24
C ILE A 18 4.36 -10.92 6.71
N TYR A 19 4.23 -10.39 7.93
CA TYR A 19 5.04 -9.27 8.42
C TYR A 19 6.56 -9.52 8.35
N HIS A 20 7.00 -10.77 8.51
CA HIS A 20 8.41 -11.14 8.47
C HIS A 20 9.03 -11.05 7.06
N ARG A 21 8.20 -10.97 6.00
CA ARG A 21 8.63 -10.83 4.60
C ARG A 21 8.56 -9.38 4.11
N ILE A 22 7.97 -8.49 4.89
CA ILE A 22 7.86 -7.07 4.58
C ILE A 22 9.18 -6.38 4.94
N SER A 23 9.75 -5.67 3.97
CA SER A 23 10.93 -4.84 4.14
C SER A 23 10.82 -3.60 3.25
N VAL A 24 11.58 -2.55 3.56
CA VAL A 24 11.66 -1.35 2.72
C VAL A 24 12.05 -1.76 1.29
N GLY A 25 11.42 -1.12 0.30
CA GLY A 25 11.62 -1.33 -1.13
C GLY A 25 10.81 -2.49 -1.74
N LYS A 26 10.09 -3.30 -0.95
CA LYS A 26 9.23 -4.35 -1.50
C LYS A 26 8.05 -3.75 -2.26
N SER A 27 7.80 -4.27 -3.46
CA SER A 27 6.63 -3.90 -4.26
C SER A 27 5.34 -4.37 -3.60
N LEU A 28 4.31 -3.54 -3.73
CA LEU A 28 2.96 -3.76 -3.26
C LEU A 28 2.01 -3.58 -4.44
N ASP A 29 0.88 -4.28 -4.40
CA ASP A 29 -0.18 -4.10 -5.38
C ASP A 29 -1.25 -3.18 -4.78
N LEU A 30 -1.82 -2.33 -5.63
CA LEU A 30 -2.97 -1.49 -5.28
C LEU A 30 -4.17 -1.98 -6.05
N ILE A 31 -5.26 -2.25 -5.33
CA ILE A 31 -6.53 -2.66 -5.92
C ILE A 31 -7.58 -1.61 -5.58
N GLU A 32 -8.29 -1.11 -6.58
CA GLU A 32 -9.41 -0.19 -6.37
C GLU A 32 -10.49 -0.83 -5.51
N VAL A 33 -11.02 -0.08 -4.56
CA VAL A 33 -12.20 -0.51 -3.80
C VAL A 33 -13.45 -0.07 -4.56
N GLU A 34 -14.30 -1.04 -4.90
CA GLU A 34 -15.60 -0.77 -5.51
C GLU A 34 -16.38 0.24 -4.66
N ASN A 35 -16.99 1.23 -5.33
CA ASN A 35 -17.77 2.32 -4.72
C ASN A 35 -16.96 3.41 -3.98
N ASN A 36 -15.62 3.39 -3.97
CA ASN A 36 -14.82 4.51 -3.50
C ASN A 36 -13.53 4.71 -4.33
N PRO A 37 -13.55 5.58 -5.36
CA PRO A 37 -12.42 5.77 -6.28
C PRO A 37 -11.18 6.40 -5.63
N SER A 38 -11.32 6.94 -4.43
CA SER A 38 -10.19 7.48 -3.66
C SER A 38 -9.59 6.47 -2.69
N LYS A 39 -10.17 5.27 -2.56
CA LYS A 39 -9.71 4.23 -1.62
C LYS A 39 -9.14 3.03 -2.36
N PHE A 40 -7.93 2.65 -1.98
CA PHE A 40 -7.21 1.52 -2.57
C PHE A 40 -6.83 0.52 -1.50
N LEU A 41 -7.07 -0.76 -1.77
CA LEU A 41 -6.59 -1.89 -1.00
C LEU A 41 -5.10 -2.10 -1.28
N VAL A 42 -4.31 -2.20 -0.23
CA VAL A 42 -2.87 -2.47 -0.33
C VAL A 42 -2.62 -3.94 -0.12
N MET A 43 -2.09 -4.60 -1.15
CA MET A 43 -1.83 -6.03 -1.16
C MET A 43 -0.34 -6.33 -1.21
N TYR A 44 0.07 -7.41 -0.56
CA TYR A 44 1.41 -7.97 -0.70
C TYR A 44 1.35 -9.49 -0.84
N LYS A 45 1.71 -10.00 -2.03
CA LYS A 45 1.70 -11.44 -2.35
C LYS A 45 0.36 -12.11 -2.02
N GLY A 46 -0.74 -11.43 -2.31
CA GLY A 46 -2.10 -11.91 -2.06
C GLY A 46 -2.62 -11.70 -0.62
N PHE A 47 -1.81 -11.18 0.30
CA PHE A 47 -2.28 -10.78 1.63
C PHE A 47 -2.70 -9.31 1.62
N ASN A 48 -3.88 -9.01 2.16
CA ASN A 48 -4.27 -7.64 2.40
C ASN A 48 -3.51 -7.08 3.60
N LEU A 49 -2.92 -5.89 3.41
CA LEU A 49 -2.18 -5.18 4.45
C LEU A 49 -2.98 -4.05 5.08
N GLY A 50 -3.98 -3.51 4.38
CA GLY A 50 -4.82 -2.39 4.78
C GLY A 50 -5.26 -1.58 3.56
N TYR A 51 -5.54 -0.29 3.77
CA TYR A 51 -5.99 0.61 2.71
C TYR A 51 -5.20 1.91 2.68
N VAL A 52 -5.21 2.58 1.54
CA VAL A 52 -4.75 3.97 1.42
C VAL A 52 -5.84 4.82 0.80
N LEU A 53 -5.96 6.05 1.31
CA LEU A 53 -6.78 7.08 0.72
C LEU A 53 -5.88 7.98 -0.12
N LEU A 54 -6.16 8.05 -1.42
CA LEU A 54 -5.50 8.96 -2.34
C LEU A 54 -6.39 10.18 -2.55
N PRO A 55 -5.84 11.40 -2.49
CA PRO A 55 -6.64 12.60 -2.73
C PRO A 55 -7.26 12.54 -4.14
N SER A 56 -8.50 13.01 -4.29
CA SER A 56 -9.23 13.00 -5.56
C SER A 56 -8.54 13.81 -6.67
N SER A 57 -7.59 14.68 -6.32
CA SER A 57 -6.71 15.35 -7.30
C SER A 57 -5.77 14.37 -8.02
N LEU A 58 -5.45 13.23 -7.40
CA LEU A 58 -4.93 12.03 -8.07
C LEU A 58 -6.12 11.25 -8.66
N ASN A 59 -6.96 11.90 -9.46
CA ASN A 59 -7.95 11.23 -10.30
C ASN A 59 -7.19 10.35 -11.30
N LEU A 60 -6.79 9.19 -10.83
CA LEU A 60 -6.07 8.21 -11.59
C LEU A 60 -7.10 7.59 -12.51
N MET A 61 -7.05 7.95 -13.80
CA MET A 61 -7.74 7.13 -14.79
C MET A 61 -7.20 5.70 -14.69
N GLU A 62 -8.03 4.70 -14.98
CA GLU A 62 -7.66 3.27 -14.87
C GLU A 62 -6.30 2.95 -15.55
N GLN A 63 -6.01 3.63 -16.67
CA GLN A 63 -4.74 3.49 -17.40
C GLN A 63 -3.53 4.06 -16.64
N GLN A 64 -3.71 5.10 -15.83
CA GLN A 64 -2.65 5.68 -15.00
C GLN A 64 -2.40 4.84 -13.75
N LEU A 65 -3.43 4.18 -13.22
CA LEU A 65 -3.30 3.20 -12.14
C LEU A 65 -2.46 2.00 -12.52
N LYS A 66 -2.63 1.48 -13.74
CA LYS A 66 -1.76 0.41 -14.28
C LYS A 66 -0.27 0.80 -14.32
N LYS A 67 0.03 2.10 -14.29
CA LYS A 67 1.40 2.64 -14.24
C LYS A 67 1.86 3.03 -12.83
N LEU A 68 0.96 3.02 -11.85
CA LEU A 68 1.25 3.38 -10.47
C LEU A 68 1.89 2.19 -9.76
N LYS A 69 3.12 2.38 -9.29
CA LYS A 69 3.83 1.38 -8.49
C LYS A 69 3.78 1.79 -7.03
N ALA A 70 3.45 0.84 -6.16
CA ALA A 70 3.54 0.99 -4.72
C ALA A 70 4.74 0.21 -4.18
N LYS A 71 5.47 0.79 -3.23
CA LYS A 71 6.56 0.13 -2.51
C LYS A 71 6.49 0.45 -1.02
N VAL A 72 6.99 -0.45 -0.19
CA VAL A 72 7.19 -0.17 1.24
C VAL A 72 8.26 0.92 1.38
N SER A 73 7.89 2.08 1.92
CA SER A 73 8.82 3.18 2.20
C SER A 73 9.37 3.05 3.62
N HIS A 74 8.47 2.86 4.59
CA HIS A 74 8.79 2.73 5.99
C HIS A 74 7.81 1.78 6.69
N PHE A 75 8.23 1.15 7.77
CA PHE A 75 7.33 0.37 8.62
C PHE A 75 7.83 0.36 10.06
N THR A 76 6.88 0.39 11.00
CA THR A 76 7.15 0.29 12.42
C THR A 76 6.73 -1.09 12.92
N LYS A 77 7.67 -1.83 13.52
CA LYS A 77 7.41 -3.10 14.21
C LYS A 77 8.06 -3.12 15.58
N LYS A 78 7.42 -3.80 16.53
CA LYS A 78 8.06 -4.20 17.80
C LYS A 78 8.53 -5.64 17.68
N LYS A 79 9.56 -6.02 18.45
CA LYS A 79 10.09 -7.38 18.47
C LYS A 79 8.95 -8.36 18.76
N PHE A 80 8.81 -9.40 17.95
CA PHE A 80 7.77 -10.44 18.04
C PHE A 80 6.32 -9.99 17.83
N LEU A 81 6.08 -8.77 17.35
CA LEU A 81 4.73 -8.27 17.06
C LEU A 81 4.56 -7.96 15.57
N PRO A 82 3.32 -8.08 15.04
CA PRO A 82 2.98 -7.61 13.70
C PRO A 82 3.32 -6.13 13.51
N ILE A 83 3.42 -5.71 12.25
CA ILE A 83 3.62 -4.31 11.88
C ILE A 83 2.49 -3.45 12.47
N GLN A 84 2.88 -2.34 13.10
CA GLN A 84 1.98 -1.39 13.75
C GLN A 84 1.74 -0.12 12.93
N GLY A 85 2.63 0.16 11.98
CA GLY A 85 2.52 1.27 11.04
C GLY A 85 3.26 0.92 9.75
N LEU A 86 2.68 1.28 8.62
CA LEU A 86 3.22 1.02 7.30
C LEU A 86 3.03 2.27 6.45
N ASP A 87 4.12 2.79 5.91
CA ASP A 87 4.10 3.88 4.94
C ASP A 87 4.56 3.34 3.60
N ILE A 88 3.83 3.71 2.56
CA ILE A 88 4.10 3.28 1.20
C ILE A 88 4.46 4.47 0.32
N GLU A 89 5.35 4.21 -0.61
CA GLU A 89 5.73 5.09 -1.68
C GLU A 89 4.93 4.77 -2.93
N LEU A 90 4.29 5.78 -3.49
CA LEU A 90 3.62 5.72 -4.78
C LEU A 90 4.42 6.51 -5.80
N SER A 91 4.69 5.87 -6.93
CA SER A 91 5.44 6.47 -8.04
C SER A 91 4.87 6.01 -9.36
N TYR A 92 4.78 6.91 -10.34
CA TYR A 92 4.50 6.53 -11.71
C TYR A 92 5.77 5.97 -12.35
N ASN A 93 5.62 4.92 -13.15
CA ASN A 93 6.68 4.50 -14.05
C ASN A 93 6.85 5.59 -15.12
N GLU A 94 8.01 6.25 -15.15
CA GLU A 94 8.42 7.01 -16.33
C GLU A 94 8.68 6.00 -17.45
N CYS A 95 8.06 6.23 -18.61
CA CYS A 95 8.27 5.42 -19.81
C CYS A 95 9.70 5.57 -20.31
#